data_AF-A0A516G7I1-F1
#
_entry.id   AF-A0A516G7I1-F1
#
_cell.length_a   1.000
_cell.length_b   1.000
_cell.length_c   1.000
_cell.angle_alpha   90.00
_cell.angle_beta   90.00
_cell.angle_gamma   90.00
#
_symmetry.space_group_name_H-M   'P 1'
#
loop_
_entity.id
_entity.type
_entity.pdbx_description
1 polymer ?
#
loop_
_entity_poly.entity_id
_entity_poly.type
_entity_poly.pdbx_seq_one_letter_code
_entity_poly.pdbx_strand_id
1 'polypeptide(L)'
;MSDLREFLDRGVAGAPDVDLVEGVWRTARRRRRNRRLVAGSAVVAVAGGGFAVSQWDRDPVDLAPAVQTTLAPEPVDDLLMANQAFLDGMRASGVQVDYRPLKSPRLAISPAAAYVVVGEVWDIRPRGDDFVVTVDVAETIPDNPLAAERMDVLLDSGPLHEVTPQMSAAVGGPVLVVLRNQVQPLDASAPVRPYVDGFWIDVPGGIGNPYTDYTRMPQDWPSVGSVDELAAVLSDAEVAARPVQPPPPEMECSTSWQNPPSLYATGLSAPALETANDLIGLAAYCDEDGLIARALADGTTVSVGEGTVAEQLATPDDNGAYLRLEATFGVPSTTEGTRHVFESEGWRVVIDSDGRWVEFSRP
;
A
#
# COMPACT_ATOMS: atom_id res chain seq x y z
N MET A 1 -63.06 0.89 -28.55
CA MET A 1 -61.66 1.40 -28.63
C MET A 1 -61.51 2.61 -27.70
N SER A 2 -61.70 2.42 -26.40
CA SER A 2 -61.57 3.45 -25.35
C SER A 2 -60.70 2.98 -24.18
N ASP A 3 -60.58 1.67 -23.96
CA ASP A 3 -59.98 1.14 -22.72
C ASP A 3 -58.44 1.14 -22.72
N LEU A 4 -57.78 1.18 -23.88
CA LEU A 4 -56.31 1.13 -23.94
C LEU A 4 -55.64 2.48 -23.64
N ARG A 5 -56.32 3.61 -23.91
CA ARG A 5 -55.80 4.95 -23.59
C ARG A 5 -56.05 5.32 -22.13
N GLU A 6 -57.17 4.88 -21.54
CA GLU A 6 -57.44 5.07 -20.11
C GLU A 6 -56.48 4.26 -19.21
N PHE A 7 -55.98 3.12 -19.70
CA PHE A 7 -54.97 2.33 -19.00
C PHE A 7 -53.58 2.99 -18.97
N LEU A 8 -53.21 3.74 -20.02
CA LEU A 8 -51.91 4.41 -20.10
C LEU A 8 -51.87 5.74 -19.31
N ASP A 9 -52.99 6.47 -19.22
CA ASP A 9 -53.06 7.70 -18.43
C ASP A 9 -53.14 7.47 -16.91
N ARG A 10 -53.55 6.26 -16.46
CA ARG A 10 -53.58 5.90 -15.03
C ARG A 10 -52.21 5.48 -14.48
N GLY A 11 -51.20 5.28 -15.34
CA GLY A 11 -49.82 5.00 -14.93
C GLY A 11 -49.00 6.23 -14.52
N VAL A 12 -49.52 7.45 -14.71
CA VAL A 12 -48.80 8.72 -14.46
C VAL A 12 -49.19 9.39 -13.13
N ALA A 13 -50.11 8.82 -12.35
CA ALA A 13 -50.53 9.42 -11.07
C ALA A 13 -50.62 8.40 -9.92
N GLY A 14 -49.55 8.29 -9.14
CA GLY A 14 -49.61 8.07 -7.68
C GLY A 14 -49.88 6.66 -7.15
N ALA A 15 -48.79 5.88 -6.97
CA ALA A 15 -48.37 5.05 -5.81
C ALA A 15 -49.34 4.01 -5.19
N PRO A 16 -48.88 3.01 -4.40
CA PRO A 16 -47.52 2.61 -4.02
C PRO A 16 -47.21 1.12 -4.33
N ASP A 17 -45.94 0.70 -4.37
CA ASP A 17 -45.53 -0.56 -3.73
C ASP A 17 -44.00 -0.75 -3.80
N VAL A 18 -43.44 -0.70 -2.59
CA VAL A 18 -42.39 -1.55 -2.02
C VAL A 18 -41.22 -1.94 -2.93
N ASP A 19 -40.13 -1.17 -2.82
CA ASP A 19 -38.80 -1.65 -3.13
C ASP A 19 -38.23 -2.40 -1.91
N LEU A 20 -38.13 -3.73 -2.02
CA LEU A 20 -37.72 -4.65 -0.95
C LEU A 20 -36.19 -4.74 -0.76
N VAL A 21 -35.38 -3.94 -1.46
CA VAL A 21 -33.91 -4.08 -1.41
C VAL A 21 -33.18 -2.87 -0.79
N GLU A 22 -33.84 -1.73 -0.61
CA GLU A 22 -33.19 -0.52 -0.08
C GLU A 22 -33.28 -0.32 1.46
N GLY A 23 -33.99 -1.21 2.17
CA GLY A 23 -34.35 -1.01 3.59
C GLY A 23 -33.41 -1.61 4.65
N VAL A 24 -32.49 -2.50 4.31
CA VAL A 24 -31.75 -3.31 5.31
C VAL A 24 -30.30 -2.82 5.55
N TRP A 25 -29.71 -2.03 4.66
CA TRP A 25 -28.30 -1.64 4.79
C TRP A 25 -28.04 -0.31 5.52
N ARG A 26 -29.07 0.52 5.79
CA ARG A 26 -28.87 1.84 6.43
C ARG A 26 -28.99 1.89 7.96
N THR A 27 -29.19 0.77 8.65
CA THR A 27 -29.47 0.80 10.11
C THR A 27 -28.41 0.17 11.03
N ALA A 28 -27.31 -0.42 10.54
CA ALA A 28 -26.41 -1.19 11.41
C ALA A 28 -25.07 -0.56 11.86
N ARG A 29 -24.59 0.57 11.32
CA ARG A 29 -23.30 1.17 11.81
C ARG A 29 -23.35 2.66 12.16
N ARG A 30 -24.52 3.21 12.44
CA ARG A 30 -24.68 4.52 13.11
C ARG A 30 -25.22 4.36 14.54
N ARG A 31 -24.49 3.64 15.40
CA ARG A 31 -24.77 3.62 16.85
C ARG A 31 -23.53 3.30 17.72
N ARG A 32 -22.52 4.17 17.68
CA ARG A 32 -21.69 4.48 18.86
C ARG A 32 -21.34 5.97 18.87
N ARG A 33 -22.26 6.77 19.39
CA ARG A 33 -21.99 8.15 19.85
C ARG A 33 -22.18 8.16 21.36
N ASN A 34 -21.23 8.82 22.04
CA ASN A 34 -21.32 9.40 23.39
C ASN A 34 -21.18 8.48 24.62
N ARG A 35 -19.95 8.43 25.15
CA ARG A 35 -19.72 8.87 26.53
C ARG A 35 -18.66 9.97 26.56
N ARG A 36 -19.05 11.09 27.17
CA ARG A 36 -18.25 12.27 27.49
C ARG A 36 -17.33 11.98 28.68
N LEU A 37 -16.16 12.63 28.69
CA LEU A 37 -15.49 13.34 29.80
C LEU A 37 -14.55 14.32 29.06
N VAL A 38 -14.81 15.63 28.90
CA VAL A 38 -14.80 16.73 29.88
C VAL A 38 -13.67 16.62 30.91
N ALA A 39 -12.52 17.20 30.56
CA ALA A 39 -11.67 18.08 31.37
C ALA A 39 -10.72 18.76 30.35
N GLY A 40 -10.66 20.08 30.16
CA GLY A 40 -10.81 21.15 31.13
C GLY A 40 -9.42 21.59 31.62
N SER A 41 -8.75 22.40 30.79
CA SER A 41 -7.80 23.48 31.17
C SER A 41 -6.56 23.15 32.01
N ALA A 42 -5.37 23.53 31.53
CA ALA A 42 -4.56 24.60 32.14
C ALA A 42 -3.15 24.67 31.53
N VAL A 43 -2.81 25.85 31.01
CA VAL A 43 -1.44 26.34 30.87
C VAL A 43 -0.82 26.42 32.26
N VAL A 44 0.31 25.74 32.48
CA VAL A 44 1.15 25.95 33.66
C VAL A 44 2.53 26.37 33.18
N ALA A 45 2.81 27.65 33.39
CA ALA A 45 4.16 28.20 33.38
C ALA A 45 4.96 27.54 34.51
N VAL A 46 6.07 26.88 34.17
CA VAL A 46 7.03 26.41 35.17
C VAL A 46 8.06 27.51 35.37
N ALA A 47 7.78 28.35 36.37
CA ALA A 47 8.79 29.06 37.12
C ALA A 47 9.11 28.24 38.38
N GLY A 48 10.40 28.06 38.67
CA GLY A 48 10.92 27.38 39.85
C GLY A 48 12.22 26.67 39.50
N GLY A 49 13.40 27.13 39.90
CA GLY A 49 13.73 27.61 41.24
C GLY A 49 13.95 26.41 42.15
N GLY A 50 15.05 25.68 41.93
CA GLY A 50 15.51 24.61 42.80
C GLY A 50 16.74 25.06 43.59
N PHE A 51 16.55 25.38 44.85
CA PHE A 51 17.63 25.43 45.85
C PHE A 51 18.06 24.00 46.15
N ALA A 52 19.33 23.67 45.90
CA ALA A 52 19.99 22.52 46.50
C ALA A 52 21.01 23.04 47.52
N VAL A 53 20.73 22.77 48.79
CA VAL A 53 21.67 22.94 49.90
C VAL A 53 22.58 21.71 49.91
N SER A 54 23.87 21.90 49.65
CA SER A 54 24.89 20.94 50.04
C SER A 54 25.99 21.65 50.82
N GLN A 55 26.07 21.31 52.10
CA GLN A 55 27.29 21.44 52.88
C GLN A 55 28.25 20.34 52.43
N TRP A 56 29.46 20.70 51.98
CA TRP A 56 30.71 20.07 52.43
C TRP A 56 31.95 20.86 51.99
N ASP A 57 32.83 21.06 52.96
CA ASP A 57 34.21 21.53 52.83
C ASP A 57 35.06 20.60 51.94
N ARG A 58 35.76 21.16 50.94
CA ARG A 58 37.24 21.17 50.82
C ARG A 58 37.72 21.72 49.46
N ASP A 59 38.78 22.52 49.59
CA ASP A 59 39.65 23.27 48.66
C ASP A 59 40.10 22.64 47.31
N PRO A 60 40.75 23.43 46.41
CA PRO A 60 40.41 23.51 45.00
C PRO A 60 41.33 22.71 44.10
N VAL A 61 40.77 22.07 43.08
CA VAL A 61 41.53 21.62 41.91
C VAL A 61 40.98 22.33 40.70
N ASP A 62 41.89 23.07 40.09
CA ASP A 62 41.86 23.68 38.78
C ASP A 62 41.06 22.85 37.77
N LEU A 63 39.83 23.29 37.49
CA LEU A 63 39.03 22.82 36.36
C LEU A 63 38.44 24.07 35.71
N ALA A 64 39.01 24.43 34.57
CA ALA A 64 38.43 25.35 33.61
C ALA A 64 36.92 25.06 33.47
N PRO A 65 36.06 26.08 33.31
CA PRO A 65 34.65 25.83 33.15
C PRO A 65 34.48 24.89 31.97
N ALA A 66 33.97 23.68 32.24
CA ALA A 66 33.42 22.83 31.22
C ALA A 66 32.31 23.65 30.59
N VAL A 67 32.61 24.24 29.43
CA VAL A 67 31.61 24.77 28.53
C VAL A 67 30.75 23.57 28.20
N GLN A 68 29.59 23.48 28.84
CA GLN A 68 28.50 22.69 28.32
C GLN A 68 28.23 23.28 26.94
N THR A 69 28.73 22.62 25.90
CA THR A 69 28.14 22.68 24.58
C THR A 69 26.74 22.13 24.73
N THR A 70 25.82 22.98 25.19
CA THR A 70 24.41 22.81 24.96
C THR A 70 24.28 22.87 23.44
N LEU A 71 24.26 21.71 22.78
CA LEU A 71 23.72 21.60 21.43
C LEU A 71 22.28 22.05 21.57
N ALA A 72 22.03 23.32 21.28
CA ALA A 72 20.68 23.77 21.05
C ALA A 72 20.11 22.85 19.96
N PRO A 73 18.87 22.34 20.09
CA PRO A 73 18.21 21.78 18.92
C PRO A 73 18.28 22.87 17.86
N GLU A 74 18.89 22.59 16.70
CA GLU A 74 18.81 23.53 15.59
C GLU A 74 17.33 23.82 15.36
N PRO A 75 16.92 25.09 15.36
CA PRO A 75 15.51 25.41 15.24
C PRO A 75 15.06 24.95 13.86
N VAL A 76 13.92 24.27 13.80
CA VAL A 76 13.25 23.88 12.54
C VAL A 76 13.20 25.05 11.55
N ASP A 77 13.11 26.29 12.04
CA ASP A 77 13.18 27.51 11.25
C ASP A 77 14.49 27.66 10.43
N ASP A 78 15.65 27.30 10.99
CA ASP A 78 16.94 27.40 10.28
C ASP A 78 17.00 26.37 9.14
N LEU A 79 16.46 25.17 9.36
CA LEU A 79 16.35 24.12 8.33
C LEU A 79 15.42 24.57 7.18
N LEU A 80 14.22 25.08 7.51
CA LEU A 80 13.27 25.55 6.50
C LEU A 80 13.88 26.70 5.68
N MET A 81 14.56 27.64 6.34
CA MET A 81 15.26 28.73 5.67
C MET A 81 16.40 28.24 4.77
N ALA A 82 17.14 27.20 5.19
CA ALA A 82 18.18 26.56 4.37
C ALA A 82 17.58 25.89 3.12
N ASN A 83 16.47 25.16 3.26
CA ASN A 83 15.73 24.56 2.16
C ASN A 83 15.27 25.64 1.16
N GLN A 84 14.71 26.75 1.65
CA GLN A 84 14.30 27.88 0.80
C GLN A 84 15.49 28.48 0.04
N ALA A 85 16.61 28.74 0.72
CA ALA A 85 17.81 29.29 0.10
C ALA A 85 18.39 28.37 -0.98
N PHE A 86 18.38 27.06 -0.76
CA PHE A 86 18.77 26.06 -1.75
C PHE A 86 17.89 26.12 -3.00
N LEU A 87 16.56 26.13 -2.83
CA LEU A 87 15.62 26.21 -3.95
C LEU A 87 15.75 27.54 -4.71
N ASP A 88 15.98 28.65 -4.03
CA ASP A 88 16.19 29.94 -4.66
C ASP A 88 17.49 29.97 -5.48
N GLY A 89 18.57 29.38 -4.96
CA GLY A 89 19.82 29.20 -5.70
C GLY A 89 19.64 28.31 -6.94
N MET A 90 18.82 27.25 -6.83
CA MET A 90 18.45 26.41 -7.99
C MET A 90 17.65 27.20 -9.03
N ARG A 91 16.67 28.01 -8.62
CA ARG A 91 15.87 28.84 -9.54
C ARG A 91 16.68 29.93 -10.22
N ALA A 92 17.64 30.53 -9.50
CA ALA A 92 18.52 31.57 -10.01
C ALA A 92 19.38 31.09 -11.20
N SER A 93 19.64 29.78 -11.28
CA SER A 93 20.40 29.18 -12.38
C SER A 93 19.79 29.33 -13.78
N GLY A 94 18.50 29.65 -13.85
CA GLY A 94 17.79 29.90 -15.10
C GLY A 94 17.46 28.63 -15.91
N VAL A 95 17.69 27.43 -15.37
CA VAL A 95 17.21 26.19 -15.98
C VAL A 95 15.69 26.13 -15.88
N GLN A 96 15.04 26.48 -16.98
CA GLN A 96 13.62 26.23 -17.19
C GLN A 96 13.46 24.97 -18.04
N VAL A 97 13.27 23.83 -17.38
CA VAL A 97 12.77 22.62 -18.07
C VAL A 97 11.38 22.95 -18.61
N ASP A 98 11.02 22.47 -19.81
CA ASP A 98 9.70 22.71 -20.43
C ASP A 98 8.58 22.26 -19.48
N TYR A 99 8.11 23.21 -18.67
CA TYR A 99 7.38 22.96 -17.44
C TYR A 99 5.91 22.76 -17.75
N ARG A 100 5.39 21.59 -17.37
CA ARG A 100 3.96 21.30 -17.40
C ARG A 100 3.56 20.84 -16.00
N PRO A 101 2.87 21.69 -15.22
CA PRO A 101 2.38 21.28 -13.91
C PRO A 101 1.53 20.02 -14.05
N LEU A 102 1.65 19.10 -13.10
CA LEU A 102 0.74 17.99 -12.92
C LEU A 102 -0.68 18.54 -12.80
N LYS A 103 -1.55 18.12 -13.72
CA LYS A 103 -2.89 18.71 -13.83
C LYS A 103 -3.76 18.45 -12.59
N SER A 104 -3.48 17.38 -11.86
CA SER A 104 -4.19 17.00 -10.64
C SER A 104 -3.35 16.05 -9.77
N PRO A 105 -3.66 15.97 -8.46
CA PRO A 105 -3.07 14.97 -7.56
C PRO A 105 -3.20 13.55 -8.13
N ARG A 106 -4.37 13.21 -8.70
CA ARG A 106 -4.64 11.90 -9.32
C ARG A 106 -3.71 11.53 -10.48
N LEU A 107 -3.12 12.50 -11.17
CA LEU A 107 -2.15 12.19 -12.21
C LEU A 107 -0.77 11.83 -11.64
N ALA A 108 -0.41 12.38 -10.47
CA ALA A 108 0.87 12.11 -9.79
C ALA A 108 1.03 10.65 -9.34
N ILE A 109 -0.11 9.98 -9.18
CA ILE A 109 -0.27 8.58 -8.71
C ILE A 109 -0.94 7.71 -9.78
N SER A 110 -1.17 8.24 -10.98
CA SER A 110 -1.76 7.48 -12.07
C SER A 110 -0.75 6.45 -12.60
N PRO A 111 -1.16 5.37 -13.28
CA PRO A 111 -0.21 4.42 -13.89
C PRO A 111 0.83 5.06 -14.85
N ALA A 112 0.61 6.30 -15.28
CA ALA A 112 1.55 7.09 -16.08
C ALA A 112 2.63 7.82 -15.26
N ALA A 113 2.37 8.11 -13.98
CA ALA A 113 3.33 8.59 -12.97
C ALA A 113 3.57 7.44 -11.98
N ALA A 114 4.63 6.67 -12.17
CA ALA A 114 4.69 5.30 -11.67
C ALA A 114 4.56 5.15 -10.16
N TYR A 115 5.16 6.04 -9.37
CA TYR A 115 5.05 6.05 -7.92
C TYR A 115 5.63 7.35 -7.35
N VAL A 116 5.19 7.68 -6.15
CA VAL A 116 5.70 8.76 -5.31
C VAL A 116 6.59 8.13 -4.24
N VAL A 117 7.71 8.77 -3.93
CA VAL A 117 8.56 8.42 -2.80
C VAL A 117 8.44 9.52 -1.76
N VAL A 118 8.26 9.13 -0.50
CA VAL A 118 8.30 10.06 0.64
C VAL A 118 9.40 9.58 1.59
N GLY A 119 10.20 10.51 2.08
CA GLY A 119 11.37 10.18 2.87
C GLY A 119 12.03 11.42 3.46
N GLU A 120 13.30 11.29 3.82
CA GLU A 120 14.10 12.37 4.35
C GLU A 120 15.32 12.63 3.46
N VAL A 121 15.69 13.90 3.28
CA VAL A 121 16.94 14.25 2.61
C VAL A 121 18.12 13.83 3.48
N TRP A 122 18.93 12.91 2.98
CA TRP A 122 20.13 12.40 3.64
C TRP A 122 21.39 13.18 3.26
N ASP A 123 21.56 13.47 1.97
CA ASP A 123 22.74 14.17 1.45
C ASP A 123 22.41 14.94 0.16
N ILE A 124 23.12 16.03 -0.09
CA ILE A 124 23.08 16.76 -1.36
C ILE A 124 24.50 17.02 -1.84
N ARG A 125 24.83 16.46 -3.01
CA ARG A 125 26.16 16.55 -3.61
C ARG A 125 26.12 17.10 -5.03
N PRO A 126 27.05 17.99 -5.41
CA PRO A 126 27.17 18.43 -6.79
C PRO A 126 27.66 17.29 -7.69
N ARG A 127 27.13 17.22 -8.92
CA ARG A 127 27.52 16.27 -9.96
C ARG A 127 27.56 16.98 -11.31
N GLY A 128 28.71 17.57 -11.64
CA GLY A 128 28.84 18.41 -12.83
C GLY A 128 28.01 19.69 -12.67
N ASP A 129 27.07 19.91 -13.58
CA ASP A 129 26.14 21.05 -13.57
C ASP A 129 24.82 20.73 -12.83
N ASP A 130 24.71 19.55 -12.20
CA ASP A 130 23.51 19.06 -11.54
C ASP A 130 23.77 18.78 -10.05
N PHE A 131 22.71 18.53 -9.28
CA PHE A 131 22.78 18.05 -7.91
C PHE A 131 22.20 16.65 -7.78
N VAL A 132 22.86 15.80 -7.01
CA VAL A 132 22.30 14.52 -6.57
C VAL A 132 21.85 14.67 -5.12
N VAL A 133 20.57 14.48 -4.89
CA VAL A 133 19.94 14.44 -3.57
C VAL A 133 19.72 12.98 -3.20
N THR A 134 20.40 12.49 -2.18
CA THR A 134 20.15 11.16 -1.62
C THR A 134 18.99 11.26 -0.64
N VAL A 135 17.99 10.42 -0.82
CA VAL A 135 16.78 10.34 0.00
C VAL A 135 16.77 9.01 0.75
N ASP A 136 16.60 9.06 2.07
CA ASP A 136 16.28 7.90 2.90
C ASP A 136 14.77 7.66 2.78
N VAL A 137 14.38 6.56 2.14
CA VAL A 137 13.00 6.28 1.76
C VAL A 137 12.23 5.76 2.97
N ALA A 138 11.16 6.47 3.34
CA ALA A 138 10.26 6.07 4.43
C ALA A 138 9.03 5.32 3.92
N GLU A 139 8.43 5.79 2.83
CA GLU A 139 7.25 5.18 2.20
C GLU A 139 7.20 5.45 0.69
N THR A 140 6.36 4.69 -0.02
CA THR A 140 6.05 4.94 -1.42
C THR A 140 4.54 4.91 -1.66
N ILE A 141 4.06 5.68 -2.64
CA ILE A 141 2.64 5.75 -3.00
C ILE A 141 2.51 5.44 -4.51
N PRO A 142 1.93 4.29 -4.92
CA PRO A 142 1.46 3.20 -4.07
C PRO A 142 2.59 2.46 -3.33
N ASP A 143 2.23 1.70 -2.30
CA ASP A 143 3.17 0.86 -1.54
C ASP A 143 3.93 -0.07 -2.49
N ASN A 144 5.26 -0.02 -2.43
CA ASN A 144 6.16 -0.84 -3.23
C ASN A 144 7.19 -1.51 -2.30
N PRO A 145 7.01 -2.81 -1.96
CA PRO A 145 7.90 -3.52 -1.05
C PRO A 145 9.30 -3.75 -1.62
N LEU A 146 9.51 -3.48 -2.91
CA LEU A 146 10.81 -3.57 -3.56
C LEU A 146 11.57 -2.23 -3.59
N ALA A 147 10.99 -1.16 -3.03
CA ALA A 147 11.64 0.14 -2.90
C ALA A 147 12.96 0.01 -2.15
N ALA A 148 14.04 0.55 -2.72
CA ALA A 148 15.32 0.65 -2.04
C ALA A 148 15.19 1.55 -0.81
N GLU A 149 15.88 1.20 0.28
CA GLU A 149 15.95 2.01 1.50
C GLU A 149 16.51 3.42 1.23
N ARG A 150 17.32 3.56 0.17
CA ARG A 150 17.92 4.82 -0.27
C ARG A 150 17.80 5.02 -1.76
N MET A 151 17.57 6.27 -2.17
CA MET A 151 17.44 6.65 -3.57
C MET A 151 18.19 7.94 -3.88
N ASP A 152 18.97 7.94 -4.96
CA ASP A 152 19.61 9.14 -5.49
C ASP A 152 18.71 9.82 -6.51
N VAL A 153 18.38 11.10 -6.28
CA VAL A 153 17.55 11.94 -7.15
C VAL A 153 18.42 13.00 -7.81
N LEU A 154 18.37 13.10 -9.13
CA LEU A 154 19.11 14.10 -9.90
C LEU A 154 18.24 15.34 -10.16
N LEU A 155 18.69 16.48 -9.66
CA LEU A 155 18.12 17.78 -9.91
C LEU A 155 18.99 18.55 -10.91
N ASP A 156 18.40 18.88 -12.06
CA ASP A 156 19.03 19.74 -13.05
C ASP A 156 19.18 21.16 -12.52
N SER A 157 20.41 21.69 -12.53
CA SER A 157 20.69 23.08 -12.13
C SER A 157 21.41 23.87 -13.22
N GLY A 158 22.03 23.22 -14.20
CA GLY A 158 22.79 23.90 -15.23
C GLY A 158 24.06 24.57 -14.71
N PRO A 159 24.80 25.25 -15.59
CA PRO A 159 26.18 25.69 -15.32
C PRO A 159 26.27 26.89 -14.36
N LEU A 160 25.13 27.47 -13.96
CA LEU A 160 25.04 28.68 -13.15
C LEU A 160 24.39 28.35 -11.79
N HIS A 161 24.98 27.45 -11.01
CA HIS A 161 24.45 27.19 -9.67
C HIS A 161 24.94 28.26 -8.68
N GLU A 162 24.02 29.03 -8.11
CA GLU A 162 24.30 29.92 -6.96
C GLU A 162 24.30 29.14 -5.63
N VAL A 163 24.07 27.83 -5.68
CA VAL A 163 24.08 26.95 -4.52
C VAL A 163 25.52 26.68 -4.07
N THR A 164 25.87 27.14 -2.88
CA THR A 164 27.17 26.87 -2.27
C THR A 164 27.21 25.50 -1.58
N PRO A 165 28.39 24.89 -1.36
CA PRO A 165 28.52 23.65 -0.58
C PRO A 165 27.96 23.76 0.84
N GLN A 166 28.00 24.95 1.44
CA GLN A 166 27.44 25.20 2.76
C GLN A 166 25.90 25.21 2.71
N MET A 167 25.31 25.76 1.65
CA MET A 167 23.86 25.72 1.45
C MET A 167 23.37 24.29 1.25
N SER A 168 24.05 23.50 0.39
CA SER A 168 23.63 22.11 0.14
C SER A 168 23.73 21.22 1.38
N ALA A 169 24.77 21.41 2.21
CA ALA A 169 24.96 20.65 3.44
C ALA A 169 23.95 21.00 4.55
N ALA A 170 23.25 22.13 4.44
CA ALA A 170 22.24 22.56 5.41
C ALA A 170 20.81 22.14 5.02
N VAL A 171 20.62 21.56 3.83
CA VAL A 171 19.32 21.05 3.38
C VAL A 171 19.02 19.73 4.06
N GLY A 172 17.78 19.55 4.52
CA GLY A 172 17.37 18.33 5.21
C GLY A 172 15.85 18.26 5.41
N GLY A 173 15.42 17.19 6.08
CA GLY A 173 14.03 16.97 6.48
C GLY A 173 13.17 16.28 5.43
N PRO A 174 11.82 16.31 5.62
CA PRO A 174 10.88 15.59 4.78
C PRO A 174 10.93 16.02 3.32
N VAL A 175 10.93 15.04 2.42
CA VAL A 175 10.93 15.22 0.98
C VAL A 175 9.95 14.27 0.31
N LEU A 176 9.30 14.76 -0.74
CA LEU A 176 8.42 13.99 -1.60
C LEU A 176 8.89 14.08 -3.04
N VAL A 177 9.00 12.93 -3.70
CA VAL A 177 9.54 12.78 -5.06
C VAL A 177 8.55 12.00 -5.92
N VAL A 178 7.89 12.70 -6.85
CA VAL A 178 7.04 12.08 -7.87
C VAL A 178 7.90 11.57 -9.01
N LEU A 179 7.85 10.27 -9.29
CA LEU A 179 8.63 9.64 -10.34
C LEU A 179 7.73 9.24 -11.52
N ARG A 180 8.25 9.41 -12.74
CA ARG A 180 7.64 8.79 -13.92
C ARG A 180 7.94 7.29 -13.91
N ASN A 181 7.22 6.51 -14.72
CA ASN A 181 7.49 5.10 -15.00
C ASN A 181 8.85 4.87 -15.70
N GLN A 182 9.92 5.26 -15.03
CA GLN A 182 11.27 4.83 -15.27
C GLN A 182 11.36 3.48 -14.58
N VAL A 183 11.04 2.43 -15.34
CA VAL A 183 11.31 1.04 -15.01
C VAL A 183 12.84 0.90 -14.95
N GLN A 184 13.46 1.39 -13.89
CA GLN A 184 14.77 0.91 -13.48
C GLN A 184 14.52 0.01 -12.29
N PRO A 185 15.08 -1.21 -12.28
CA PRO A 185 15.19 -1.95 -11.03
C PRO A 185 15.92 -1.04 -10.03
N LEU A 186 15.40 -0.95 -8.81
CA LEU A 186 15.92 -0.08 -7.74
C LEU A 186 17.38 -0.43 -7.32
N ASP A 187 17.97 -1.46 -7.93
CA ASP A 187 19.40 -1.81 -7.89
C ASP A 187 20.30 -0.98 -8.83
N ALA A 188 19.74 -0.09 -9.66
CA ALA A 188 20.56 0.73 -10.54
C ALA A 188 21.24 1.86 -9.74
N SER A 189 22.57 1.85 -9.69
CA SER A 189 23.42 2.89 -9.08
C SER A 189 23.34 4.27 -9.77
N ALA A 190 22.35 4.49 -10.63
CA ALA A 190 22.18 5.71 -11.42
C ALA A 190 21.10 6.58 -10.77
N PRO A 191 21.36 7.88 -10.54
CA PRO A 191 20.35 8.79 -10.02
C PRO A 191 19.11 8.84 -10.90
N VAL A 192 17.95 8.79 -10.27
CA VAL A 192 16.65 8.94 -10.94
C VAL A 192 16.31 10.41 -11.14
N ARG A 193 15.61 10.73 -12.21
CA ARG A 193 15.12 12.10 -12.44
C ARG A 193 13.68 12.20 -11.96
N PRO A 194 13.34 13.19 -11.12
CA PRO A 194 11.96 13.42 -10.75
C PRO A 194 11.14 13.75 -12.01
N TYR A 195 9.84 13.52 -11.95
CA TYR A 195 8.93 14.19 -12.87
C TYR A 195 9.13 15.71 -12.71
N VAL A 196 8.88 16.51 -13.75
CA VAL A 196 9.39 17.90 -13.84
C VAL A 196 9.02 18.77 -12.63
N ASP A 197 7.92 18.49 -11.95
CA ASP A 197 7.43 19.14 -10.74
C ASP A 197 7.32 18.17 -9.55
N GLY A 198 8.12 17.11 -9.57
CA GLY A 198 7.98 15.98 -8.67
C GLY A 198 8.72 16.12 -7.35
N PHE A 199 9.71 17.01 -7.25
CA PHE A 199 10.52 17.16 -6.03
C PHE A 199 9.97 18.26 -5.11
N TRP A 200 9.56 17.90 -3.90
CA TRP A 200 8.98 18.81 -2.92
C TRP A 200 9.67 18.66 -1.58
N ILE A 201 10.00 19.78 -0.94
CA ILE A 201 10.64 19.83 0.38
C ILE A 201 9.98 20.94 1.21
N ASP A 202 9.98 20.79 2.53
CA ASP A 202 9.43 21.81 3.44
C ASP A 202 10.24 23.11 3.38
N VAL A 203 9.53 24.24 3.37
CA VAL A 203 10.07 25.61 3.38
C VAL A 203 9.20 26.49 4.29
N PRO A 204 9.61 27.74 4.61
CA PRO A 204 8.80 28.60 5.45
C PRO A 204 7.42 28.85 4.83
N GLY A 205 6.37 28.48 5.56
CA GLY A 205 4.98 28.70 5.13
C GLY A 205 4.43 27.68 4.15
N GLY A 206 5.10 26.56 3.88
CA GLY A 206 4.56 25.49 3.05
C GLY A 206 5.64 24.55 2.50
N ILE A 207 5.49 24.21 1.22
CA ILE A 207 6.43 23.35 0.49
C ILE A 207 6.96 24.06 -0.76
N GLY A 208 8.20 23.74 -1.12
CA GLY A 208 8.90 24.34 -2.25
C GLY A 208 9.38 23.30 -3.26
N ASN A 209 9.48 23.73 -4.53
CA ASN A 209 10.05 22.95 -5.63
C ASN A 209 11.08 23.80 -6.42
N PRO A 210 12.17 23.21 -6.92
CA PRO A 210 13.24 23.97 -7.61
C PRO A 210 12.81 24.57 -8.95
N TYR A 211 11.71 24.10 -9.54
CA TYR A 211 11.25 24.48 -10.87
C TYR A 211 9.88 25.18 -10.87
N THR A 212 9.14 25.10 -9.75
CA THR A 212 7.83 25.75 -9.62
C THR A 212 7.51 26.16 -8.19
N ASP A 213 6.51 27.03 -8.09
CA ASP A 213 5.90 27.42 -6.83
C ASP A 213 4.62 26.59 -6.67
N TYR A 214 4.40 26.00 -5.50
CA TYR A 214 3.22 25.20 -5.22
C TYR A 214 1.92 25.99 -5.45
N THR A 215 1.93 27.31 -5.20
CA THR A 215 0.79 28.19 -5.45
C THR A 215 0.40 28.30 -6.93
N ARG A 216 1.28 27.88 -7.85
CA ARG A 216 1.02 27.83 -9.29
C ARG A 216 0.44 26.49 -9.76
N MET A 217 0.30 25.51 -8.86
CA MET A 217 -0.38 24.26 -9.18
C MET A 217 -1.85 24.54 -9.53
N PRO A 218 -2.47 23.75 -10.41
CA PRO A 218 -3.88 23.91 -10.78
C PRO A 218 -4.80 23.91 -9.56
N GLN A 219 -5.95 24.59 -9.66
CA GLN A 219 -6.92 24.78 -8.56
C GLN A 219 -7.42 23.48 -7.91
N ASP A 220 -7.27 22.34 -8.58
CA ASP A 220 -7.65 21.02 -8.07
C ASP A 220 -6.63 20.44 -7.06
N TRP A 221 -5.47 21.09 -6.86
CA TRP A 221 -4.53 20.75 -5.79
C TRP A 221 -4.93 21.43 -4.49
N PRO A 222 -5.01 20.69 -3.36
CA PRO A 222 -5.33 21.30 -2.09
C PRO A 222 -4.17 22.18 -1.60
N SER A 223 -4.49 23.16 -0.76
CA SER A 223 -3.45 23.86 -0.01
C SER A 223 -2.86 22.92 1.04
N VAL A 224 -1.53 22.80 1.07
CA VAL A 224 -0.80 22.00 2.06
C VAL A 224 0.29 22.87 2.71
N GLY A 225 0.52 22.64 4.00
CA GLY A 225 1.51 23.33 4.82
C GLY A 225 2.83 22.58 4.97
N SER A 226 2.87 21.29 4.61
CA SER A 226 4.08 20.47 4.67
C SER A 226 4.06 19.32 3.64
N VAL A 227 5.21 18.68 3.48
CA VAL A 227 5.40 17.46 2.69
C VAL A 227 4.52 16.32 3.22
N ASP A 228 4.43 16.14 4.53
CA ASP A 228 3.58 15.11 5.14
C ASP A 228 2.09 15.30 4.79
N GLU A 229 1.62 16.56 4.80
CA GLU A 229 0.25 16.88 4.38
C GLU A 229 0.04 16.58 2.88
N LEU A 230 1.04 16.86 2.05
CA LEU A 230 0.99 16.50 0.63
C LEU A 230 0.98 14.99 0.41
N ALA A 231 1.82 14.25 1.15
CA ALA A 231 1.88 12.79 1.12
C ALA A 231 0.51 12.20 1.48
N ALA A 232 -0.12 12.68 2.56
CA ALA A 232 -1.46 12.25 2.97
C ALA A 232 -2.52 12.52 1.87
N VAL A 233 -2.48 13.68 1.24
CA VAL A 233 -3.36 14.01 0.10
C VAL A 233 -3.16 13.06 -1.07
N LEU A 234 -1.91 12.73 -1.40
CA LEU A 234 -1.60 11.81 -2.50
C LEU A 234 -1.99 10.38 -2.17
N SER A 235 -1.81 9.93 -0.93
CA SER A 235 -2.30 8.65 -0.43
C SER A 235 -3.82 8.54 -0.51
N ASP A 236 -4.55 9.56 -0.05
CA ASP A 236 -6.02 9.60 -0.17
C ASP A 236 -6.47 9.62 -1.64
N ALA A 237 -5.77 10.40 -2.47
CA ALA A 237 -6.03 10.42 -3.91
C ALA A 237 -5.74 9.07 -4.55
N GLU A 238 -4.75 8.32 -4.06
CA GLU A 238 -4.35 7.00 -4.55
C GLU A 238 -5.42 5.99 -4.20
N VAL A 239 -5.85 5.93 -2.94
CA VAL A 239 -6.98 5.12 -2.51
C VAL A 239 -8.25 5.44 -3.31
N ALA A 240 -8.51 6.72 -3.60
CA ALA A 240 -9.67 7.16 -4.38
C ALA A 240 -9.54 6.94 -5.90
N ALA A 241 -8.31 6.86 -6.43
CA ALA A 241 -8.00 6.68 -7.85
C ALA A 241 -7.69 5.22 -8.20
N ARG A 242 -7.39 4.37 -7.22
CA ARG A 242 -7.48 2.92 -7.37
C ARG A 242 -8.81 2.68 -8.05
N PRO A 243 -8.85 2.01 -9.22
CA PRO A 243 -10.12 1.54 -9.74
C PRO A 243 -10.77 0.87 -8.53
N VAL A 244 -12.00 1.28 -8.18
CA VAL A 244 -12.79 0.55 -7.19
C VAL A 244 -12.60 -0.89 -7.62
N GLN A 245 -11.80 -1.65 -6.86
CA GLN A 245 -11.72 -3.07 -7.10
C GLN A 245 -13.20 -3.42 -7.08
N PRO A 246 -13.79 -3.94 -8.18
CA PRO A 246 -15.10 -4.52 -8.05
C PRO A 246 -15.00 -5.36 -6.79
N PRO A 247 -15.97 -5.26 -5.84
CA PRO A 247 -15.94 -6.08 -4.64
C PRO A 247 -15.46 -7.45 -5.10
N PRO A 248 -14.35 -7.99 -4.51
CA PRO A 248 -13.58 -9.10 -5.11
C PRO A 248 -14.61 -10.01 -5.73
N PRO A 249 -14.58 -10.15 -7.08
CA PRO A 249 -15.76 -10.57 -7.85
C PRO A 249 -16.45 -11.63 -7.04
N GLU A 250 -17.72 -11.41 -6.64
CA GLU A 250 -18.48 -12.41 -5.86
C GLU A 250 -18.07 -13.73 -6.46
N MET A 251 -17.38 -14.59 -5.70
CA MET A 251 -16.61 -15.69 -6.27
C MET A 251 -17.53 -16.43 -7.23
N GLU A 252 -17.45 -16.11 -8.51
CA GLU A 252 -18.27 -16.75 -9.50
C GLU A 252 -17.50 -18.04 -9.71
N CYS A 253 -17.82 -19.04 -8.87
CA CYS A 253 -17.64 -20.44 -9.23
C CYS A 253 -18.11 -20.51 -10.67
N SER A 254 -17.16 -20.61 -11.61
CA SER A 254 -17.46 -20.16 -12.97
C SER A 254 -18.69 -20.90 -13.47
N THR A 255 -19.51 -20.26 -14.29
CA THR A 255 -20.71 -20.90 -14.82
C THR A 255 -20.41 -22.14 -15.68
N SER A 256 -19.13 -22.41 -15.99
CA SER A 256 -18.64 -23.68 -16.57
C SER A 256 -18.73 -24.90 -15.64
N TRP A 257 -19.13 -24.74 -14.37
CA TRP A 257 -18.98 -25.74 -13.31
C TRP A 257 -20.26 -26.49 -12.92
N GLN A 258 -21.37 -26.31 -13.64
CA GLN A 258 -22.61 -27.05 -13.37
C GLN A 258 -22.51 -28.56 -13.71
N ASN A 259 -21.42 -29.01 -14.33
CA ASN A 259 -21.20 -30.40 -14.75
C ASN A 259 -19.74 -30.84 -14.50
N PRO A 260 -19.38 -31.22 -13.25
CA PRO A 260 -18.05 -31.77 -12.97
C PRO A 260 -17.80 -33.04 -13.82
N PRO A 261 -16.55 -33.32 -14.22
CA PRO A 261 -16.22 -34.56 -14.91
C PRO A 261 -16.52 -35.74 -13.98
N SER A 262 -16.99 -36.84 -14.56
CA SER A 262 -17.28 -38.04 -13.77
C SER A 262 -16.01 -38.58 -13.13
N LEU A 263 -15.99 -38.67 -11.80
CA LEU A 263 -14.92 -39.34 -11.06
C LEU A 263 -14.77 -40.80 -11.52
N TYR A 264 -13.53 -41.18 -11.83
CA TYR A 264 -13.20 -42.57 -12.14
C TYR A 264 -13.14 -43.40 -10.85
N ALA A 265 -14.26 -44.02 -10.46
CA ALA A 265 -14.38 -44.80 -9.23
C ALA A 265 -13.68 -46.17 -9.24
N THR A 266 -13.12 -46.59 -10.37
CA THR A 266 -12.56 -47.94 -10.50
C THR A 266 -11.30 -48.08 -9.65
N GLY A 267 -11.32 -49.05 -8.73
CA GLY A 267 -10.18 -49.34 -7.85
C GLY A 267 -10.16 -48.58 -6.53
N LEU A 268 -11.09 -47.65 -6.30
CA LEU A 268 -11.25 -46.98 -5.02
C LEU A 268 -11.98 -47.87 -4.01
N SER A 269 -11.57 -47.82 -2.74
CA SER A 269 -12.38 -48.33 -1.65
C SER A 269 -13.64 -47.46 -1.46
N ALA A 270 -14.69 -47.99 -0.83
CA ALA A 270 -15.89 -47.20 -0.57
C ALA A 270 -15.62 -45.92 0.27
N PRO A 271 -14.82 -45.95 1.34
CA PRO A 271 -14.45 -44.73 2.07
C PRO A 271 -13.63 -43.73 1.25
N ALA A 272 -12.73 -44.21 0.39
CA ALA A 272 -11.95 -43.34 -0.48
C ALA A 272 -12.83 -42.69 -1.56
N LEU A 273 -13.79 -43.44 -2.10
CA LEU A 273 -14.78 -42.93 -3.05
C LEU A 273 -15.68 -41.86 -2.42
N GLU A 274 -16.16 -42.10 -1.19
CA GLU A 274 -16.96 -41.12 -0.43
C GLU A 274 -16.19 -39.81 -0.24
N THR A 275 -14.94 -39.92 0.23
CA THR A 275 -14.07 -38.76 0.44
C THR A 275 -13.75 -38.03 -0.86
N ALA A 276 -13.50 -38.74 -1.95
CA ALA A 276 -13.24 -38.11 -3.25
C ALA A 276 -14.49 -37.34 -3.75
N ASN A 277 -15.69 -37.91 -3.57
CA ASN A 277 -16.94 -37.21 -3.92
C ASN A 277 -17.17 -35.97 -3.04
N ASP A 278 -16.89 -36.06 -1.74
CA ASP A 278 -17.01 -34.93 -0.82
C ASP A 278 -16.05 -33.79 -1.22
N LEU A 279 -14.78 -34.12 -1.50
CA LEU A 279 -13.78 -33.13 -1.92
C LEU A 279 -14.15 -32.48 -3.27
N ILE A 280 -14.65 -33.25 -4.23
CA ILE A 280 -15.19 -32.72 -5.49
C ILE A 280 -16.37 -31.79 -5.21
N GLY A 281 -17.29 -32.18 -4.33
CA GLY A 281 -18.44 -31.36 -3.98
C GLY A 281 -18.02 -30.02 -3.39
N LEU A 282 -17.14 -30.05 -2.39
CA LEU A 282 -16.62 -28.84 -1.75
C LEU A 282 -15.87 -27.94 -2.77
N ALA A 283 -15.06 -28.53 -3.64
CA ALA A 283 -14.35 -27.79 -4.69
C ALA A 283 -15.31 -27.18 -5.72
N ALA A 284 -16.32 -27.93 -6.18
CA ALA A 284 -17.29 -27.48 -7.17
C ALA A 284 -18.21 -26.36 -6.66
N TYR A 285 -18.47 -26.31 -5.35
CA TYR A 285 -19.23 -25.24 -4.69
C TYR A 285 -18.36 -24.10 -4.14
N CYS A 286 -17.05 -24.14 -4.37
CA CYS A 286 -16.09 -23.19 -3.80
C CYS A 286 -16.21 -23.08 -2.26
N ASP A 287 -16.48 -24.20 -1.57
CA ASP A 287 -16.58 -24.25 -0.11
C ASP A 287 -15.19 -24.36 0.52
N GLU A 288 -14.49 -23.23 0.54
CA GLU A 288 -13.17 -23.05 1.15
C GLU A 288 -13.16 -23.48 2.62
N ASP A 289 -14.12 -23.00 3.41
CA ASP A 289 -14.22 -23.33 4.82
C ASP A 289 -14.37 -24.84 5.03
N GLY A 290 -15.16 -25.51 4.18
CA GLY A 290 -15.32 -26.96 4.19
C GLY A 290 -14.04 -27.71 3.82
N LEU A 291 -13.30 -27.25 2.81
CA LEU A 291 -12.01 -27.86 2.42
C LEU A 291 -10.94 -27.67 3.49
N ILE A 292 -10.84 -26.48 4.08
CA ILE A 292 -9.92 -26.20 5.20
C ILE A 292 -10.30 -27.06 6.40
N ALA A 293 -11.58 -27.11 6.78
CA ALA A 293 -12.05 -27.93 7.89
C ALA A 293 -11.73 -29.41 7.68
N ARG A 294 -11.91 -29.93 6.46
CA ARG A 294 -11.58 -31.32 6.13
C ARG A 294 -10.08 -31.58 6.16
N ALA A 295 -9.27 -30.69 5.56
CA ALA A 295 -7.81 -30.82 5.57
C ALA A 295 -7.26 -30.86 7.00
N LEU A 296 -7.78 -30.00 7.87
CA LEU A 296 -7.40 -29.96 9.29
C LEU A 296 -7.86 -31.21 10.04
N ALA A 297 -9.05 -31.73 9.77
CA ALA A 297 -9.57 -32.95 10.40
C ALA A 297 -8.75 -34.20 10.04
N ASP A 298 -8.33 -34.31 8.78
CA ASP A 298 -7.57 -35.46 8.27
C ASP A 298 -6.05 -35.34 8.52
N GLY A 299 -5.58 -34.15 8.89
CA GLY A 299 -4.16 -33.83 9.01
C GLY A 299 -3.45 -33.84 7.66
N THR A 300 -4.16 -33.40 6.61
CA THR A 300 -3.69 -33.39 5.23
C THR A 300 -2.44 -32.53 5.07
N THR A 301 -1.44 -33.06 4.37
CA THR A 301 -0.28 -32.25 3.95
C THR A 301 -0.66 -31.47 2.69
N VAL A 302 -0.74 -30.14 2.80
CA VAL A 302 -0.99 -29.24 1.66
C VAL A 302 0.32 -28.52 1.32
N SER A 303 0.77 -28.69 0.08
CA SER A 303 2.04 -28.15 -0.44
C SER A 303 1.82 -27.58 -1.85
N VAL A 304 1.13 -26.45 -1.92
CA VAL A 304 0.77 -25.74 -3.15
C VAL A 304 1.58 -24.44 -3.32
N GLY A 305 2.18 -23.95 -2.23
CA GLY A 305 3.01 -22.74 -2.17
C GLY A 305 3.61 -22.53 -0.78
N GLU A 306 4.12 -21.33 -0.50
CA GLU A 306 4.57 -20.95 0.85
C GLU A 306 3.35 -20.60 1.74
N GLY A 307 3.38 -20.98 3.02
CA GLY A 307 2.34 -20.64 4.00
C GLY A 307 1.71 -21.84 4.71
N THR A 308 0.76 -21.56 5.59
CA THR A 308 -0.08 -22.55 6.30
C THR A 308 -1.11 -23.19 5.36
N VAL A 309 -1.70 -24.32 5.75
CA VAL A 309 -2.80 -24.98 5.00
C VAL A 309 -3.95 -23.99 4.72
N ALA A 310 -4.29 -23.17 5.71
CA ALA A 310 -5.31 -22.14 5.56
C ALA A 310 -4.87 -21.10 4.52
N GLU A 311 -3.64 -20.59 4.57
CA GLU A 311 -3.14 -19.62 3.58
C GLU A 311 -3.04 -20.23 2.16
N GLN A 312 -2.59 -21.48 2.04
CA GLN A 312 -2.44 -22.15 0.75
C GLN A 312 -3.78 -22.52 0.10
N LEU A 313 -4.82 -22.77 0.90
CA LEU A 313 -6.19 -22.98 0.40
C LEU A 313 -6.94 -21.65 0.24
N ALA A 314 -6.68 -20.64 1.09
CA ALA A 314 -7.31 -19.32 1.03
C ALA A 314 -6.74 -18.39 -0.05
N THR A 315 -5.65 -18.79 -0.71
CA THR A 315 -5.08 -17.98 -1.80
C THR A 315 -5.74 -18.40 -3.12
N PRO A 316 -6.57 -17.52 -3.75
CA PRO A 316 -6.94 -17.70 -5.14
C PRO A 316 -5.67 -17.51 -5.99
N ASP A 317 -4.97 -18.61 -6.28
CA ASP A 317 -3.89 -18.63 -7.26
C ASP A 317 -4.48 -18.23 -8.63
N ASP A 318 -3.74 -17.42 -9.40
CA ASP A 318 -4.01 -17.15 -10.82
C ASP A 318 -4.13 -18.46 -11.65
N ASN A 319 -3.65 -19.60 -11.12
CA ASN A 319 -3.77 -20.95 -11.70
C ASN A 319 -4.89 -21.83 -11.07
N GLY A 320 -5.59 -21.36 -10.03
CA GLY A 320 -6.79 -21.97 -9.42
C GLY A 320 -6.61 -23.31 -8.69
N ALA A 321 -6.14 -23.32 -7.44
CA ALA A 321 -5.97 -24.56 -6.66
C ALA A 321 -7.25 -25.42 -6.55
N TYR A 322 -8.43 -24.79 -6.41
CA TYR A 322 -9.74 -25.47 -6.40
C TYR A 322 -10.07 -26.13 -7.74
N LEU A 323 -9.83 -25.42 -8.85
CA LEU A 323 -9.97 -25.95 -10.21
C LEU A 323 -9.09 -27.19 -10.42
N ARG A 324 -7.88 -27.14 -9.86
CA ARG A 324 -6.89 -28.19 -10.03
C ARG A 324 -7.18 -29.41 -9.17
N LEU A 325 -7.73 -29.24 -7.96
CA LEU A 325 -8.16 -30.33 -7.11
C LEU A 325 -9.20 -31.21 -7.81
N GLU A 326 -10.26 -30.60 -8.36
CA GLU A 326 -11.29 -31.32 -9.12
C GLU A 326 -10.73 -31.96 -10.41
N ALA A 327 -9.99 -31.20 -11.21
CA ALA A 327 -9.43 -31.71 -12.46
C ALA A 327 -8.50 -32.93 -12.24
N THR A 328 -7.83 -32.98 -11.09
CA THR A 328 -6.98 -34.10 -10.70
C THR A 328 -7.81 -35.37 -10.46
N PHE A 329 -9.00 -35.24 -9.87
CA PHE A 329 -9.94 -36.37 -9.67
C PHE A 329 -10.57 -36.91 -10.95
N GLY A 330 -10.52 -36.17 -12.05
CA GLY A 330 -10.91 -36.65 -13.38
C GLY A 330 -9.94 -37.68 -13.97
N VAL A 331 -8.76 -37.87 -13.38
CA VAL A 331 -7.76 -38.84 -13.82
C VAL A 331 -7.91 -40.16 -13.05
N PRO A 332 -7.76 -41.34 -13.69
CA PRO A 332 -7.79 -42.61 -12.98
C PRO A 332 -6.77 -42.67 -11.84
N SER A 333 -7.21 -43.07 -10.65
CA SER A 333 -6.30 -43.25 -9.53
C SER A 333 -5.38 -44.44 -9.75
N THR A 334 -4.12 -44.30 -9.37
CA THR A 334 -3.21 -45.44 -9.18
C THR A 334 -3.19 -45.84 -7.72
N THR A 335 -3.23 -47.15 -7.44
CA THR A 335 -3.15 -47.65 -6.06
C THR A 335 -1.69 -47.94 -5.69
N GLU A 336 -1.18 -47.21 -4.70
CA GLU A 336 0.14 -47.39 -4.10
C GLU A 336 -0.01 -47.92 -2.67
N GLY A 337 -0.01 -49.25 -2.52
CA GLY A 337 -0.28 -49.87 -1.21
C GLY A 337 -1.72 -49.62 -0.77
N THR A 338 -1.91 -48.88 0.32
CA THR A 338 -3.25 -48.48 0.80
C THR A 338 -3.71 -47.14 0.24
N ARG A 339 -2.90 -46.45 -0.57
CA ARG A 339 -3.19 -45.10 -1.04
C ARG A 339 -3.69 -45.09 -2.47
N HIS A 340 -4.68 -44.24 -2.72
CA HIS A 340 -5.20 -43.92 -4.04
C HIS A 340 -4.63 -42.55 -4.45
N VAL A 341 -3.84 -42.56 -5.52
CA VAL A 341 -3.10 -41.38 -6.00
C VAL A 341 -3.69 -40.91 -7.32
N PHE A 342 -4.11 -39.65 -7.34
CA PHE A 342 -4.61 -38.96 -8.52
C PHE A 342 -3.58 -37.91 -8.93
N GLU A 343 -3.18 -37.87 -10.20
CA GLU A 343 -2.16 -36.93 -10.69
C GLU A 343 -2.57 -36.30 -12.03
N SER A 344 -2.48 -34.97 -12.12
CA SER A 344 -2.80 -34.22 -13.34
C SER A 344 -2.03 -32.92 -13.42
N GLU A 345 -1.34 -32.66 -14.54
CA GLU A 345 -0.63 -31.40 -14.79
C GLU A 345 0.31 -30.96 -13.65
N GLY A 346 0.99 -31.92 -13.03
CA GLY A 346 1.88 -31.71 -11.88
C GLY A 346 1.16 -31.75 -10.54
N TRP A 347 -0.16 -31.61 -10.47
CA TRP A 347 -0.90 -31.72 -9.22
C TRP A 347 -1.05 -33.17 -8.78
N ARG A 348 -1.01 -33.40 -7.46
CA ARG A 348 -1.15 -34.71 -6.84
C ARG A 348 -2.12 -34.66 -5.68
N VAL A 349 -3.08 -35.58 -5.68
CA VAL A 349 -4.05 -35.79 -4.59
C VAL A 349 -3.95 -37.22 -4.11
N VAL A 350 -3.86 -37.42 -2.80
CA VAL A 350 -3.74 -38.76 -2.21
C VAL A 350 -4.83 -38.98 -1.17
N ILE A 351 -5.59 -40.06 -1.33
CA ILE A 351 -6.61 -40.53 -0.39
C ILE A 351 -6.24 -41.93 0.06
N ASP A 352 -6.18 -42.17 1.37
CA ASP A 352 -5.94 -43.50 1.92
C ASP A 352 -7.20 -44.38 1.80
N SER A 353 -7.03 -45.70 1.83
CA SER A 353 -8.12 -46.66 1.63
C SER A 353 -9.20 -46.60 2.72
N ASP A 354 -8.92 -45.97 3.85
CA ASP A 354 -9.87 -45.70 4.94
C ASP A 354 -10.65 -44.38 4.76
N GLY A 355 -10.40 -43.63 3.68
CA GLY A 355 -11.07 -42.37 3.38
C GLY A 355 -10.37 -41.13 3.95
N ARG A 356 -9.16 -41.26 4.49
CA ARG A 356 -8.43 -40.07 4.94
C ARG A 356 -7.78 -39.34 3.77
N TRP A 357 -8.00 -38.03 3.66
CA TRP A 357 -7.25 -37.18 2.74
C TRP A 357 -5.82 -36.98 3.26
N VAL A 358 -4.83 -37.44 2.51
CA VAL A 358 -3.44 -37.48 2.95
C VAL A 358 -2.63 -36.30 2.43
N GLU A 359 -2.81 -35.98 1.15
CA GLU A 359 -1.95 -35.04 0.44
C GLU A 359 -2.73 -34.26 -0.61
N PHE A 360 -2.38 -32.98 -0.74
CA PHE A 360 -2.64 -32.18 -1.92
C PHE A 360 -1.42 -31.30 -2.22
N SER A 361 -0.74 -31.59 -3.32
CA SER A 361 0.55 -30.96 -3.61
C SER A 361 0.71 -30.61 -5.09
N ARG A 362 1.60 -29.64 -5.34
CA ARG A 362 2.17 -29.33 -6.65
C ARG A 362 3.71 -29.32 -6.47
N PRO A 363 4.46 -30.23 -7.09
CA PRO A 363 5.90 -30.37 -6.92
C PRO A 363 6.69 -29.22 -7.57
#